data_AF-A0A1V5ZCZ9-F1
#
_entry.id   AF-A0A1V5ZCZ9-F1
#
_cell.length_a   1.000
_cell.length_b   1.000
_cell.length_c   1.000
_cell.angle_alpha   90.00
_cell.angle_beta   90.00
_cell.angle_gamma   90.00
#
_symmetry.space_group_name_H-M   'P 1'
#
loop_
_entity.id
_entity.type
_entity.pdbx_description
1 polymer ?
#
loop_
_entity_poly.entity_id
_entity_poly.type
_entity_poly.pdbx_seq_one_letter_code
_entity_poly.pdbx_strand_id
1 'polypeptide(L)'
;MEEGREGLDIIVGTQTLGEQISRYITRRMGGRFTLHPTLIGEKEGRKLYRITYAVRLPRYTKGDIIFVRNTYGEILGAEGKTISYLDLASGIPRTVPESTSSRYIGSVKDGIPMMVIYQDGEMLGLMNEETGKTEEIPVQSWRKIVSGERIHIIRDDDRVIVV
;
A
#
# COMPACT_ATOMS: atom_id res chain seq x y z
N MET A 1 -15.81 -19.18 3.17
CA MET A 1 -15.61 -17.75 2.92
C MET A 1 -16.80 -17.30 2.10
N GLU A 2 -17.47 -16.25 2.53
CA GLU A 2 -18.59 -15.67 1.81
C GLU A 2 -18.16 -14.24 1.43
N GLU A 3 -18.14 -13.94 0.13
CA GLU A 3 -17.82 -12.61 -0.38
C GLU A 3 -19.11 -11.80 -0.51
N GLY A 4 -19.23 -10.74 0.29
CA GLY A 4 -20.32 -9.77 0.20
C GLY A 4 -19.87 -8.49 -0.50
N ARG A 5 -20.82 -7.64 -0.92
CA ARG A 5 -20.54 -6.32 -1.49
C ARG A 5 -19.76 -5.37 -0.56
N GLU A 6 -19.62 -5.72 0.73
CA GLU A 6 -18.98 -4.90 1.77
C GLU A 6 -17.62 -5.45 2.27
N GLY A 7 -17.16 -6.60 1.76
CA GLY A 7 -15.91 -7.23 2.18
C GLY A 7 -15.97 -8.75 2.29
N LEU A 8 -14.95 -9.32 2.95
CA LEU A 8 -14.78 -10.76 3.17
C LEU A 8 -15.15 -11.13 4.61
N ASP A 9 -16.06 -12.10 4.75
CA ASP A 9 -16.39 -12.68 6.06
C ASP A 9 -15.66 -14.01 6.30
N ILE A 10 -14.99 -14.09 7.45
CA ILE A 10 -14.22 -15.27 7.89
C ILE A 10 -14.78 -15.76 9.23
N ILE A 11 -15.26 -17.01 9.24
CA ILE A 11 -15.75 -17.68 10.44
C ILE A 11 -14.63 -18.56 11.00
N VAL A 12 -14.36 -18.44 12.30
CA VAL A 12 -13.31 -19.17 13.01
C VAL A 12 -13.87 -19.89 14.23
N GLY A 13 -13.28 -21.05 14.56
CA GLY A 13 -13.77 -21.91 15.64
C GLY A 13 -13.44 -21.43 17.05
N THR A 14 -12.52 -20.46 17.22
CA THR A 14 -12.12 -19.95 18.54
C THR A 14 -11.95 -18.44 18.55
N GLN A 15 -12.19 -17.82 19.71
CA GLN A 15 -12.00 -16.38 19.92
C GLN A 15 -10.54 -15.96 19.74
N THR A 16 -9.60 -16.76 20.30
CA THR A 16 -8.15 -16.51 20.18
C THR A 16 -7.70 -16.46 18.73
N LEU A 17 -8.18 -17.37 17.87
CA LEU A 17 -7.82 -17.39 16.46
C LEU A 17 -8.35 -16.14 15.75
N GLY A 18 -9.58 -15.72 16.03
CA GLY A 18 -10.18 -14.51 15.46
C GLY A 18 -9.39 -13.25 15.82
N GLU A 19 -8.94 -13.15 17.06
CA GLU A 19 -8.10 -12.05 17.51
C GLU A 19 -6.72 -12.05 16.83
N GLN A 20 -6.06 -13.21 16.77
CA GLN A 20 -4.74 -13.35 16.14
C GLN A 20 -4.78 -12.98 14.66
N ILE A 21 -5.79 -13.46 13.92
CA ILE A 21 -5.99 -13.11 12.51
C ILE A 21 -6.21 -11.60 12.37
N SER A 22 -7.08 -11.01 13.17
CA SER A 22 -7.38 -9.57 13.12
C SER A 22 -6.11 -8.73 13.38
N ARG A 23 -5.34 -9.08 14.42
CA ARG A 23 -4.06 -8.42 14.72
C ARG A 23 -3.07 -8.58 13.59
N TYR A 24 -2.94 -9.79 13.03
CA TYR A 24 -2.02 -10.07 11.94
C TYR A 24 -2.34 -9.23 10.70
N ILE A 25 -3.62 -9.20 10.28
CA ILE A 25 -4.09 -8.37 9.17
C ILE A 25 -3.74 -6.90 9.42
N THR A 26 -4.13 -6.34 10.57
CA THR A 26 -3.87 -4.93 10.86
C THR A 26 -2.39 -4.59 10.97
N ARG A 27 -1.55 -5.53 11.40
CA ARG A 27 -0.10 -5.35 11.47
C ARG A 27 0.54 -5.36 10.08
N ARG A 28 0.08 -6.23 9.19
CA ARG A 28 0.65 -6.42 7.86
C ARG A 28 0.17 -5.36 6.87
N MET A 29 -1.10 -4.99 6.96
CA MET A 29 -1.81 -4.15 5.99
C MET A 29 -2.22 -2.78 6.55
N GLY A 30 -1.95 -2.52 7.83
CA GLY A 30 -2.42 -1.32 8.52
C GLY A 30 -3.91 -1.39 8.87
N GLY A 31 -4.46 -0.25 9.29
CA GLY A 31 -5.87 -0.14 9.69
C GLY A 31 -6.10 -0.51 11.15
N ARG A 32 -7.35 -0.84 11.48
CA ARG A 32 -7.79 -1.10 12.86
C ARG A 32 -8.90 -2.12 12.89
N PHE A 33 -9.06 -2.80 14.02
CA PHE A 33 -10.21 -3.67 14.25
C PHE A 33 -10.94 -3.28 15.53
N THR A 34 -12.24 -3.57 15.57
CA THR A 34 -13.10 -3.37 16.75
C THR A 34 -13.76 -4.70 17.13
N LEU A 35 -14.02 -4.88 18.42
CA LEU A 35 -14.58 -6.10 18.99
C LEU A 35 -16.07 -5.90 19.31
N HIS A 36 -16.92 -6.79 18.84
CA HIS A 36 -18.37 -6.77 19.09
C HIS A 36 -18.83 -8.12 19.63
N PRO A 37 -18.87 -8.30 20.97
CA PRO A 37 -19.37 -9.51 21.59
C PRO A 37 -20.90 -9.55 21.60
N THR A 38 -21.49 -10.70 21.29
CA THR A 38 -22.94 -10.95 21.34
C THR A 38 -23.21 -12.18 22.19
N LEU A 39 -24.05 -12.06 23.21
CA LEU A 39 -24.52 -13.20 24.01
C LEU A 39 -25.42 -14.07 23.13
N ILE A 40 -25.05 -15.34 22.94
CA ILE A 40 -25.81 -16.31 22.13
C ILE A 40 -26.49 -17.38 22.97
N GLY A 41 -26.17 -17.46 24.26
CA GLY A 41 -26.82 -18.37 25.17
C GLY A 41 -26.10 -18.50 26.51
N GLU A 42 -26.56 -19.44 27.31
CA GLU A 42 -25.97 -19.80 28.59
C GLU A 42 -25.92 -21.32 28.69
N LYS A 43 -24.79 -21.86 29.13
CA LYS A 43 -24.60 -23.30 29.34
C LYS A 43 -23.91 -23.51 30.68
N GLU A 44 -24.55 -24.26 31.57
CA GLU A 44 -24.04 -24.56 32.93
C GLU A 44 -23.65 -23.30 33.72
N GLY A 45 -24.49 -22.26 33.67
CA GLY A 45 -24.23 -20.98 34.35
C GLY A 45 -23.16 -20.10 33.68
N ARG A 46 -22.57 -20.55 32.56
CA ARG A 46 -21.58 -19.79 31.79
C ARG A 46 -22.22 -19.18 30.56
N LYS A 47 -22.09 -17.85 30.43
CA LYS A 47 -22.52 -17.09 29.25
C LYS A 47 -21.67 -17.44 28.03
N LEU A 48 -22.32 -17.82 26.93
CA LEU A 48 -21.70 -18.11 25.65
C LEU A 48 -21.75 -16.89 24.75
N TYR A 49 -20.60 -16.45 24.25
CA TYR A 49 -20.50 -15.29 23.37
C TYR A 49 -20.00 -15.67 21.98
N ARG A 50 -20.67 -15.12 20.96
CA ARG A 50 -20.11 -14.97 19.62
C ARG A 50 -19.38 -13.63 19.57
N ILE A 51 -18.14 -13.62 19.12
CA ILE A 51 -17.35 -12.40 18.99
C ILE A 51 -17.18 -12.08 17.51
N THR A 52 -17.51 -10.85 17.13
CA THR A 52 -17.23 -10.33 15.79
C THR A 52 -16.06 -9.36 15.87
N TYR A 53 -15.02 -9.61 15.07
CA TYR A 53 -13.90 -8.69 14.90
C TYR A 53 -14.09 -7.93 13.59
N ALA A 54 -14.53 -6.67 13.68
CA ALA A 54 -14.74 -5.83 12.51
C ALA A 54 -13.43 -5.14 12.14
N VAL A 55 -12.73 -5.69 11.14
CA VAL A 55 -11.47 -5.16 10.60
C VAL A 55 -11.76 -4.11 9.53
N ARG A 56 -11.18 -2.92 9.67
CA ARG A 56 -11.25 -1.84 8.69
C ARG A 56 -9.83 -1.56 8.19
N LEU A 57 -9.58 -1.95 6.96
CA LEU A 57 -8.35 -1.64 6.25
C LEU A 57 -8.33 -0.17 5.84
N PRO A 58 -7.15 0.47 5.80
CA PRO A 58 -7.02 1.82 5.31
C PRO A 58 -7.24 1.82 3.79
N ARG A 59 -7.65 2.96 3.24
CA ARG A 59 -7.78 3.11 1.78
C ARG A 59 -6.45 2.91 1.05
N TYR A 60 -5.35 3.32 1.68
CA TYR A 60 -3.99 3.16 1.18
C TYR A 60 -3.06 2.62 2.27
N THR A 61 -2.06 1.86 1.85
CA THR A 61 -1.02 1.27 2.69
C THR A 61 0.35 1.88 2.39
N LYS A 62 1.30 1.74 3.31
CA LYS A 62 2.66 2.26 3.13
C LYS A 62 3.32 1.62 1.90
N GLY A 63 3.90 2.44 1.03
CA GLY A 63 4.49 2.05 -0.24
C GLY A 63 3.49 1.98 -1.40
N ASP A 64 2.23 2.36 -1.20
CA ASP A 64 1.32 2.53 -2.33
C ASP A 64 1.65 3.82 -3.09
N ILE A 65 1.61 3.74 -4.42
CA ILE A 65 1.76 4.88 -5.31
C ILE A 65 0.38 5.39 -5.70
N ILE A 66 0.16 6.68 -5.48
CA ILE A 66 -1.08 7.37 -5.81
C ILE A 66 -0.81 8.60 -6.66
N PHE A 67 -1.76 8.97 -7.50
CA PHE A 67 -1.81 10.28 -8.13
C PHE A 67 -2.76 11.18 -7.34
N VAL A 68 -2.23 12.26 -6.77
CA VAL A 68 -2.95 13.17 -5.86
C VAL A 68 -2.42 14.59 -6.01
N ARG A 69 -3.32 15.58 -5.97
CA ARG A 69 -2.95 17.01 -6.14
C ARG A 69 -2.03 17.26 -7.35
N ASN A 70 -2.31 16.58 -8.46
CA ASN A 70 -1.56 16.69 -9.72
C ASN A 70 -0.08 16.27 -9.64
N THR A 71 0.28 15.39 -8.70
CA THR A 71 1.60 14.76 -8.61
C THR A 71 1.47 13.28 -8.25
N TYR A 72 2.52 12.50 -8.53
CA TYR A 72 2.66 11.14 -8.02
C TYR A 72 3.24 11.17 -6.61
N GLY A 73 2.71 10.32 -5.73
CA GLY A 73 3.16 10.23 -4.36
C GLY A 73 3.25 8.80 -3.86
N GLU A 74 4.33 8.48 -3.16
CA GLU A 74 4.45 7.24 -2.39
C GLU A 74 3.88 7.44 -0.98
N ILE A 75 2.93 6.61 -0.58
CA ILE A 75 2.31 6.67 0.75
C ILE A 75 3.34 6.30 1.82
N LEU A 76 3.58 7.22 2.74
CA LEU A 76 4.43 7.02 3.91
C LEU A 76 3.64 6.44 5.08
N GLY A 77 2.37 6.82 5.20
CA GLY A 77 1.45 6.31 6.21
C GLY A 77 0.08 7.01 6.19
N ALA A 78 -0.81 6.51 7.03
CA ALA A 78 -2.13 7.10 7.27
C ALA A 78 -2.32 7.28 8.78
N GLU A 79 -2.77 8.47 9.18
CA GLU A 79 -3.06 8.79 10.57
C GLU A 79 -4.39 9.54 10.67
N GLY A 80 -5.32 8.99 11.46
CA GLY A 80 -6.66 9.56 11.63
C GLY A 80 -7.41 9.65 10.30
N LYS A 81 -7.65 10.89 9.84
CA LYS A 81 -8.32 11.20 8.56
C LYS A 81 -7.35 11.82 7.54
N THR A 82 -6.05 11.58 7.70
CA THR A 82 -5.01 12.14 6.85
C THR A 82 -4.09 11.05 6.33
N ILE A 83 -3.54 11.29 5.15
CA ILE A 83 -2.50 10.45 4.54
C ILE A 83 -1.26 11.31 4.33
N SER A 84 -0.09 10.75 4.67
CA SER A 84 1.20 11.33 4.36
C SER A 84 1.83 10.60 3.18
N TYR A 85 2.42 11.34 2.26
CA TYR A 85 3.06 10.81 1.07
C TYR A 85 4.31 11.59 0.70
N LEU A 86 5.29 10.92 0.09
CA LEU A 86 6.45 11.54 -0.53
C LEU A 86 6.07 12.01 -1.93
N ASP A 87 6.14 13.32 -2.19
CA ASP A 87 5.91 13.86 -3.54
C ASP A 87 7.06 13.46 -4.47
N LEU A 88 6.82 12.53 -5.40
CA LEU A 88 7.86 11.97 -6.27
C LEU A 88 8.38 12.94 -7.34
N ALA A 89 7.79 14.14 -7.45
CA ALA A 89 8.37 15.21 -8.28
C ALA A 89 9.42 16.02 -7.51
N SER A 90 9.24 16.21 -6.20
CA SER A 90 10.06 17.12 -5.39
C SER A 90 10.89 16.45 -4.30
N GLY A 91 10.58 15.19 -3.95
CA GLY A 91 11.19 14.47 -2.83
C GLY A 91 10.75 14.99 -1.45
N ILE A 92 9.70 15.82 -1.39
CA ILE A 92 9.25 16.45 -0.15
C ILE A 92 8.02 15.70 0.40
N PRO A 93 8.03 15.28 1.67
CA PRO A 93 6.83 14.73 2.31
C PRO A 93 5.70 15.76 2.39
N ARG A 94 4.48 15.34 2.06
CA ARG A 94 3.26 16.13 2.15
C ARG A 94 2.18 15.34 2.89
N THR A 95 1.22 16.06 3.45
CA THR A 95 0.06 15.47 4.13
C THR A 95 -1.22 16.07 3.56
N VAL A 96 -2.22 15.23 3.32
CA VAL A 96 -3.55 15.64 2.84
C VAL A 96 -4.65 14.89 3.58
N PRO A 97 -5.88 15.43 3.64
CA PRO A 97 -7.03 14.67 4.09
C PRO A 97 -7.21 13.40 3.25
N GLU A 98 -7.57 12.28 3.87
CA GLU A 98 -7.85 11.01 3.18
C GLU A 98 -9.03 11.14 2.19
N SER A 99 -9.94 12.09 2.45
CA SER A 99 -11.04 12.45 1.55
C SER A 99 -10.61 13.15 0.26
N THR A 100 -9.33 13.55 0.14
CA THR A 100 -8.81 14.17 -1.07
C THR A 100 -8.90 13.20 -2.24
N SER A 101 -9.45 13.65 -3.37
CA SER A 101 -9.52 12.84 -4.59
C SER A 101 -8.11 12.41 -4.99
N SER A 102 -7.97 11.11 -5.20
CA SER A 102 -6.71 10.45 -5.50
C SER A 102 -7.00 9.17 -6.27
N ARG A 103 -6.09 8.81 -7.18
CA ARG A 103 -6.16 7.59 -7.99
C ARG A 103 -5.03 6.66 -7.57
N TYR A 104 -5.36 5.41 -7.29
CA TYR A 104 -4.37 4.38 -7.03
C TYR A 104 -3.66 3.99 -8.33
N ILE A 105 -2.33 3.88 -8.27
CA ILE A 105 -1.48 3.53 -9.41
C ILE A 105 -0.90 2.13 -9.25
N GLY A 106 -0.40 1.81 -8.06
CA GLY A 106 0.22 0.51 -7.78
C GLY A 106 0.91 0.49 -6.43
N SER A 107 1.69 -0.55 -6.15
CA SER A 107 2.52 -0.66 -4.95
C SER A 107 3.98 -0.76 -5.35
N VAL A 108 4.89 -0.13 -4.59
CA VAL A 108 6.35 -0.26 -4.80
C VAL A 108 6.82 -1.72 -4.78
N LYS A 109 6.08 -2.59 -4.10
CA LYS A 109 6.35 -4.04 -4.01
C LYS A 109 6.11 -4.78 -5.32
N ASP A 110 5.26 -4.23 -6.18
CA ASP A 110 4.90 -4.80 -7.48
C ASP A 110 5.65 -4.09 -8.62
N GLY A 111 6.59 -3.21 -8.28
CA GLY A 111 7.40 -2.50 -9.27
C GLY A 111 8.24 -3.47 -10.11
N ILE A 112 8.44 -3.11 -11.38
CA ILE A 112 9.27 -3.88 -12.30
C ILE A 112 10.74 -3.55 -11.98
N PRO A 113 11.59 -4.55 -11.67
CA PRO A 113 13.00 -4.32 -11.39
C PRO A 113 13.74 -3.92 -12.67
N MET A 114 14.53 -2.86 -12.57
CA MET A 114 15.35 -2.31 -13.66
C MET A 114 16.75 -1.99 -13.14
N MET A 115 17.77 -2.23 -13.97
CA MET A 115 19.13 -1.78 -13.73
C MET A 115 19.39 -0.46 -14.45
N VAL A 116 19.97 0.50 -13.74
CA VAL A 116 20.44 1.75 -14.31
C VAL A 116 21.75 1.49 -15.05
N ILE A 117 21.73 1.59 -16.37
CA ILE A 117 22.91 1.32 -17.21
C ILE A 117 23.77 2.58 -17.37
N TYR A 118 23.15 3.75 -17.52
CA TYR A 118 23.84 5.02 -17.61
C TYR A 118 22.93 6.18 -17.18
N GLN A 119 23.54 7.32 -16.90
CA GLN A 119 22.86 8.60 -16.74
C GLN A 119 23.49 9.60 -17.71
N ASP A 120 22.68 10.21 -18.56
CA ASP A 120 23.10 11.28 -19.47
C ASP A 120 22.25 12.52 -19.22
N GLY A 121 22.83 13.53 -18.58
CA GLY A 121 22.13 14.74 -18.15
C GLY A 121 20.89 14.41 -17.30
N GLU A 122 19.72 14.76 -17.83
CA GLU A 122 18.40 14.53 -17.21
C GLU A 122 17.74 13.21 -17.67
N MET A 123 18.47 12.31 -18.32
CA MET A 123 17.97 11.02 -18.79
C MET A 123 18.68 9.85 -18.11
N LEU A 124 17.91 8.83 -17.74
CA LEU A 124 18.40 7.54 -17.24
C LEU A 124 18.15 6.47 -18.29
N GLY A 125 19.21 5.78 -18.68
CA GLY A 125 19.10 4.51 -19.39
C GLY A 125 18.82 3.40 -18.40
N LEU A 126 17.70 2.70 -18.58
CA LEU A 126 17.29 1.56 -17.78
C LEU A 126 17.32 0.27 -18.61
N MET A 127 17.62 -0.84 -17.97
CA MET A 127 17.57 -2.17 -18.58
C MET A 127 16.84 -3.15 -17.68
N ASN A 128 15.88 -3.87 -18.24
CA ASN A 128 15.31 -5.04 -17.60
C ASN A 128 16.29 -6.22 -17.74
N GLU A 129 16.88 -6.67 -16.64
CA GLU A 129 17.91 -7.72 -16.65
C GLU A 129 17.40 -9.08 -17.16
N GLU A 130 16.11 -9.37 -17.01
CA GLU A 130 15.52 -10.65 -17.43
C GLU A 130 15.26 -10.72 -18.94
N THR A 131 14.82 -9.60 -19.53
CA THR A 131 14.41 -9.54 -20.95
C THR A 131 15.45 -8.88 -21.84
N GLY A 132 16.43 -8.18 -21.28
CA GLY A 132 17.41 -7.36 -22.00
C GLY A 132 16.84 -6.11 -22.65
N LYS A 133 15.55 -5.80 -22.45
CA LYS A 133 14.93 -4.59 -23.00
C LYS A 133 15.43 -3.35 -22.28
N THR A 134 15.77 -2.32 -23.05
CA THR A 134 16.20 -1.02 -22.54
C THR A 134 15.15 0.04 -22.81
N GLU A 135 15.08 1.03 -21.93
CA GLU A 135 14.27 2.23 -22.11
C GLU A 135 14.95 3.43 -21.46
N GLU A 136 14.60 4.63 -21.91
CA GLU A 136 15.14 5.87 -21.37
C GLU A 136 14.02 6.67 -20.71
N ILE A 137 14.29 7.17 -19.51
CA ILE A 137 13.33 7.95 -18.75
C ILE A 137 13.96 9.23 -18.18
N PRO A 138 13.18 10.29 -17.93
CA PRO A 138 13.69 11.46 -17.22
C PRO A 138 14.15 11.13 -15.79
N VAL A 139 15.25 11.74 -15.35
CA VAL A 139 15.77 11.65 -13.98
C VAL A 139 14.78 12.30 -13.01
N GLN A 140 14.50 11.63 -11.90
CA GLN A 140 13.85 12.26 -10.75
C GLN A 140 14.89 13.08 -9.97
N SER A 141 14.82 14.40 -10.10
CA SER A 141 15.87 15.34 -9.64
C SER A 141 16.20 15.29 -8.13
N TRP A 142 15.30 14.78 -7.29
CA TRP A 142 15.48 14.74 -5.85
C TRP A 142 16.17 13.46 -5.33
N ARG A 143 16.22 12.39 -6.14
CA ARG A 143 16.90 11.13 -5.78
C ARG A 143 18.20 11.03 -6.56
N LYS A 144 19.32 10.88 -5.84
CA LYS A 144 20.60 10.58 -6.48
C LYS A 144 20.60 9.12 -6.94
N ILE A 145 20.48 8.90 -8.24
CA ILE A 145 20.55 7.59 -8.88
C ILE A 145 21.91 7.45 -9.54
N VAL A 146 22.54 6.28 -9.43
CA VAL A 146 23.87 6.02 -10.04
C VAL A 146 23.82 4.84 -11.00
N SER A 147 24.72 4.82 -11.99
CA SER A 147 24.90 3.65 -12.86
C SER A 147 25.28 2.41 -12.04
N GLY A 148 24.69 1.27 -12.40
CA GLY A 148 24.76 0.01 -11.67
C GLY A 148 23.74 -0.14 -10.54
N GLU A 149 22.97 0.91 -10.20
CA GLU A 149 21.89 0.81 -9.22
C GLU A 149 20.71 0.00 -9.76
N ARG A 150 20.11 -0.83 -8.91
CA ARG A 150 18.82 -1.50 -9.19
C ARG A 150 17.69 -0.68 -8.60
N ILE A 151 16.76 -0.28 -9.45
CA ILE A 151 15.57 0.49 -9.08
C ILE A 151 14.32 -0.30 -9.46
N HIS A 152 13.17 0.12 -8.93
CA HIS A 152 11.88 -0.40 -9.36
C HIS A 152 11.14 0.68 -10.14
N ILE A 153 10.37 0.28 -11.14
CA ILE A 153 9.51 1.20 -11.88
C ILE A 153 8.05 0.74 -11.85
N ILE A 154 7.14 1.69 -11.85
CA ILE A 154 5.70 1.47 -12.06
C ILE A 154 5.28 2.23 -13.31
N ARG A 155 4.37 1.65 -14.09
CA ARG A 155 3.82 2.28 -15.29
C ARG A 155 2.41 2.80 -15.02
N ASP A 156 2.15 4.02 -15.47
CA ASP A 156 0.83 4.66 -15.47
C ASP A 156 0.59 5.24 -16.86
N ASP A 157 -0.18 4.54 -17.68
CA ASP A 157 -0.31 4.76 -19.12
C ASP A 157 1.09 4.86 -19.78
N ASP A 158 1.41 5.98 -20.41
CA ASP A 158 2.70 6.23 -21.08
C ASP A 158 3.80 6.75 -20.13
N ARG A 159 3.50 6.89 -18.82
CA ARG A 159 4.45 7.41 -17.83
C ARG A 159 5.14 6.31 -17.05
N VAL A 160 6.45 6.46 -16.88
CA VAL A 160 7.27 5.61 -16.02
C VAL A 160 7.58 6.37 -14.73
N ILE A 161 7.31 5.73 -13.60
CA ILE A 161 7.52 6.28 -12.27
C ILE A 161 8.59 5.43 -11.59
N VAL A 162 9.72 6.03 -11.24
CA VAL A 162 10.75 5.38 -10.42
C VAL A 162 10.28 5.35 -8.97
N VAL A 163 10.43 4.19 -8.33
CA VAL A 163 10.04 3.92 -6.94
C VAL A 163 11.12 3.16 -6.17
#